data_AF-A0A960U1G5-F1
#
_entry.id   AF-A0A960U1G5-F1
#
_cell.length_a   1.000
_cell.length_b   1.000
_cell.length_c   1.000
_cell.angle_alpha   90.00
_cell.angle_beta   90.00
_cell.angle_gamma   90.00
#
_symmetry.space_group_name_H-M   'P 1'
#
loop_
_entity.id
_entity.type
_entity.pdbx_description
1 polymer ?
#
loop_
_entity_poly.entity_id
_entity_poly.type
_entity_poly.pdbx_seq_one_letter_code
_entity_poly.pdbx_strand_id
1 'polypeptide(L)'
;FAQAQAQDWQAPLYWRRDAAQWSVSSLGGLRSLQAERPVSHVSWYEADAYARWAGVRLPEEHEWEHAVERDDRCNQTLDALWQWTGSAYRPYPGFAAASGALGEYNGKFMCNQFVLRGGAWATPAGHSRLTYRNFYYPQQRWMFSGVRLARSL
;
A
#
# COMPACT_ATOMS: atom_id res chain seq x y z
N PHE A 1 13.67 -5.54 -8.89
CA PHE A 1 14.94 -5.42 -8.14
C PHE A 1 15.86 -4.30 -8.62
N ALA A 2 15.87 -3.92 -9.91
CA ALA A 2 16.75 -2.86 -10.43
C ALA A 2 16.62 -1.49 -9.72
N GLN A 3 15.40 -1.07 -9.36
CA GLN A 3 15.19 0.24 -8.73
C GLN A 3 15.68 0.31 -7.28
N ALA A 4 15.46 -0.74 -6.49
CA ALA A 4 15.98 -0.82 -5.13
C ALA A 4 17.51 -0.83 -5.11
N GLN A 5 18.15 -1.53 -6.06
CA GLN A 5 19.60 -1.52 -6.23
C GLN A 5 20.12 -0.14 -6.68
N ALA A 6 19.49 0.47 -7.68
CA ALA A 6 19.89 1.79 -8.18
C ALA A 6 19.72 2.92 -7.16
N GLN A 7 18.93 2.71 -6.11
CA GLN A 7 18.68 3.67 -5.04
C GLN A 7 19.23 3.20 -3.68
N ASP A 8 19.95 2.08 -3.65
CA ASP A 8 20.52 1.45 -2.45
C ASP A 8 19.54 1.34 -1.27
N TRP A 9 18.33 0.83 -1.53
CA TRP A 9 17.33 0.65 -0.48
C TRP A 9 17.67 -0.54 0.41
N GLN A 10 17.95 -0.25 1.69
CA GLN A 10 18.31 -1.25 2.69
C GLN A 10 17.23 -1.47 3.77
N ALA A 11 16.23 -0.59 3.83
CA ALA A 11 15.12 -0.63 4.79
C ALA A 11 13.98 0.28 4.30
N PRO A 12 12.74 0.12 4.83
CA PRO A 12 11.61 1.03 4.55
C PRO A 12 11.97 2.51 4.75
N LEU A 13 11.25 3.41 4.08
CA LEU A 13 11.57 4.83 4.12
C LEU A 13 11.45 5.35 5.58
N TYR A 14 12.38 6.23 5.95
CA TYR A 14 12.56 6.81 7.30
C TYR A 14 13.16 5.89 8.37
N TRP A 15 13.41 4.61 8.06
CA TRP A 15 14.19 3.77 8.96
C TRP A 15 15.66 4.18 8.92
N ARG A 16 16.29 4.13 10.09
CA ARG A 16 17.71 4.41 10.29
C ARG A 16 18.29 3.35 11.20
N ARG A 17 19.54 2.97 10.94
CA ARG A 17 20.27 2.02 11.78
C ARG A 17 21.53 2.67 12.31
N ASP A 18 21.61 2.81 13.63
CA ASP A 18 22.80 3.26 14.34
C ASP A 18 23.43 2.06 15.04
N ALA A 19 24.61 1.65 14.56
CA ALA A 19 25.26 0.39 14.95
C ALA A 19 24.34 -0.84 14.84
N ALA A 20 23.74 -1.27 15.95
CA ALA A 20 22.84 -2.43 16.03
C ALA A 20 21.37 -2.06 16.29
N GLN A 21 21.03 -0.78 16.47
CA GLN A 21 19.68 -0.34 16.82
C GLN A 21 18.96 0.28 15.63
N TRP A 22 17.70 -0.13 15.42
CA TRP A 22 16.82 0.44 14.41
C TRP A 22 15.90 1.49 15.02
N SER A 23 15.79 2.62 14.33
CA SER A 23 14.87 3.72 14.67
C SER A 23 14.10 4.16 13.42
N VAL A 24 12.99 4.86 13.63
CA VAL A 24 12.16 5.43 12.56
C VAL A 24 11.88 6.91 12.84
N SER A 25 12.05 7.75 11.83
CA SER A 25 11.62 9.16 11.90
C SER A 25 10.11 9.23 11.63
N SER A 26 9.34 9.53 12.67
CA SER A 26 7.88 9.73 12.59
C SER A 26 7.53 11.22 12.58
N LEU A 27 6.26 11.55 12.34
CA LEU A 27 5.76 12.93 12.47
C LEU A 27 5.96 13.52 13.87
N GLY A 28 6.04 12.67 14.90
CA GLY A 28 6.34 13.08 16.28
C GLY A 28 7.81 12.90 16.67
N GLY A 29 8.74 12.92 15.72
CA GLY A 29 10.18 12.78 15.94
C GLY A 29 10.74 11.37 15.76
N LEU A 30 12.04 11.22 16.06
CA LEU A 30 12.76 9.94 16.02
C LEU A 30 12.28 9.01 17.15
N ARG A 31 11.95 7.76 16.82
CA ARG A 31 11.48 6.76 17.78
C ARG A 31 12.17 5.42 17.52
N SER A 32 12.33 4.62 18.56
CA SER A 32 12.75 3.23 18.42
C SER A 32 11.73 2.45 17.60
N LEU A 33 12.21 1.50 16.79
CA LEU A 33 11.34 0.65 16.00
C LEU A 33 10.52 -0.28 16.90
N GLN A 34 9.20 -0.34 16.67
CA GLN A 34 8.26 -1.22 17.37
C GLN A 34 7.92 -2.41 16.47
N ALA A 35 8.28 -3.62 16.89
CA ALA A 35 8.18 -4.83 16.07
C ALA A 35 6.72 -5.28 15.82
N GLU A 36 5.82 -4.93 16.74
CA GLU A 36 4.40 -5.25 16.72
C GLU A 36 3.59 -4.31 15.81
N ARG A 37 4.18 -3.20 15.37
CA ARG A 37 3.48 -2.25 14.49
C ARG A 37 3.52 -2.70 13.04
N PRO A 38 2.45 -2.47 12.25
CA PRO A 38 2.49 -2.64 10.82
C PRO A 38 3.65 -1.83 10.21
N VAL A 39 4.44 -2.49 9.35
CA VAL A 39 5.50 -1.80 8.60
C VAL A 39 4.88 -0.75 7.68
N SER A 40 5.40 0.48 7.72
CA SER A 40 4.93 1.60 6.92
C SER A 40 5.99 2.10 5.93
N HIS A 41 5.55 2.89 4.96
CA HIS A 41 6.40 3.57 3.98
C HIS A 41 7.22 2.61 3.10
N VAL A 42 6.57 1.51 2.72
CA VAL A 42 7.10 0.51 1.79
C VAL A 42 6.57 0.75 0.38
N SER A 43 7.44 0.58 -0.60
CA SER A 43 7.09 0.58 -2.03
C SER A 43 6.31 -0.68 -2.37
N TRP A 44 5.63 -0.67 -3.52
CA TRP A 44 5.02 -1.90 -4.05
C TRP A 44 6.09 -2.97 -4.28
N TYR A 45 7.28 -2.58 -4.77
CA TYR A 45 8.39 -3.52 -4.98
C TYR A 45 8.88 -4.19 -3.69
N GLU A 46 8.98 -3.44 -2.59
CA GLU A 46 9.35 -4.00 -1.28
C GLU A 46 8.26 -4.94 -0.76
N ALA A 47 6.98 -4.54 -0.87
CA ALA A 47 5.85 -5.36 -0.44
C ALA A 47 5.76 -6.68 -1.21
N ASP A 48 5.89 -6.62 -2.53
CA ASP A 48 5.88 -7.77 -3.43
C ASP A 48 7.12 -8.66 -3.26
N ALA A 49 8.30 -8.09 -3.05
CA ALA A 49 9.50 -8.86 -2.71
C ALA A 49 9.37 -9.58 -1.36
N TYR A 50 8.83 -8.91 -0.34
CA TYR A 50 8.57 -9.50 0.96
C TYR A 50 7.55 -10.65 0.88
N ALA A 51 6.46 -10.46 0.12
CA ALA A 51 5.48 -11.51 -0.10
C ALA A 51 6.10 -12.77 -0.73
N ARG A 52 6.91 -12.61 -1.79
CA ARG A 52 7.62 -13.73 -2.42
C ARG A 52 8.61 -14.40 -1.47
N TRP A 53 9.37 -13.63 -0.70
CA TRP A 53 10.28 -14.17 0.31
C TRP A 53 9.54 -15.01 1.34
N ALA A 54 8.35 -14.56 1.77
CA ALA A 54 7.49 -15.30 2.69
C ALA A 54 6.75 -16.49 2.03
N GLY A 55 7.00 -16.78 0.75
CA GLY A 55 6.38 -17.90 0.02
C GLY A 55 4.90 -17.66 -0.32
N VAL A 56 4.45 -16.41 -0.33
CA VAL A 56 3.07 -16.00 -0.59
C VAL A 56 3.02 -14.85 -1.60
N ARG A 57 1.87 -14.17 -1.73
CA ARG A 57 1.68 -13.07 -2.69
C ARG A 57 0.92 -11.90 -2.06
N LEU A 58 0.84 -10.80 -2.79
CA LEU A 58 -0.12 -9.75 -2.51
C LEU A 58 -1.54 -10.21 -2.95
N PRO A 59 -2.60 -9.79 -2.24
CA PRO A 59 -3.97 -10.00 -2.70
C PRO A 59 -4.23 -9.17 -3.96
N GLU A 60 -5.10 -9.65 -4.84
CA GLU A 60 -5.75 -8.78 -5.83
C GLU A 60 -6.76 -7.86 -5.14
N GLU A 61 -7.08 -6.71 -5.76
CA GLU A 61 -7.96 -5.71 -5.14
C GLU A 61 -9.37 -6.23 -4.85
N HIS A 62 -9.86 -7.18 -5.66
CA HIS A 62 -11.15 -7.82 -5.46
C HIS A 62 -11.11 -8.87 -4.35
N GLU A 63 -10.00 -9.61 -4.19
CA GLU A 63 -9.82 -10.55 -3.08
C GLU A 63 -9.76 -9.79 -1.76
N TRP A 64 -9.08 -8.65 -1.74
CA TRP A 64 -9.03 -7.76 -0.58
C TRP A 64 -10.43 -7.27 -0.22
N GLU A 65 -11.19 -6.73 -1.19
CA GLU A 65 -12.54 -6.21 -0.96
C GLU A 65 -13.46 -7.29 -0.38
N HIS A 66 -13.44 -8.48 -0.98
CA HIS A 66 -14.24 -9.61 -0.54
C HIS A 66 -13.86 -10.10 0.87
N ALA A 67 -12.57 -10.22 1.16
CA ALA A 67 -12.09 -10.68 2.46
C ALA A 67 -12.46 -9.71 3.58
N VAL A 68 -12.31 -8.39 3.35
CA VAL A 68 -12.65 -7.39 4.38
C VAL A 68 -14.16 -7.28 4.60
N GLU A 69 -14.97 -7.50 3.57
CA GLU A 69 -16.43 -7.51 3.72
C GLU A 69 -16.93 -8.72 4.53
N ARG A 70 -16.26 -9.88 4.42
CA ARG A 70 -16.81 -11.16 4.89
C ARG A 70 -16.10 -11.81 6.06
N ASP A 71 -14.88 -11.40 6.35
CA ASP A 71 -14.05 -12.02 7.39
C ASP A 71 -13.75 -11.00 8.50
N ASP A 72 -14.47 -11.13 9.62
CA ASP A 72 -14.29 -10.26 10.80
C ASP A 72 -12.88 -10.34 11.40
N ARG A 73 -12.07 -11.34 11.01
CA ARG A 73 -10.65 -11.42 11.40
C ARG A 73 -9.77 -10.43 10.64
N CYS A 74 -10.28 -9.84 9.54
CA CYS A 74 -9.61 -8.76 8.82
C CYS A 74 -9.67 -7.45 9.62
N ASN A 75 -8.81 -7.34 10.63
CA ASN A 75 -8.62 -6.12 11.41
C ASN A 75 -7.69 -5.11 10.69
N GLN A 76 -7.65 -3.86 11.20
CA GLN A 76 -6.70 -2.83 10.75
C GLN A 76 -6.77 -2.54 9.23
N THR A 77 -7.99 -2.53 8.68
CA THR A 77 -8.23 -2.42 7.24
C THR A 77 -8.45 -0.98 6.77
N LEU A 78 -9.13 -0.15 7.55
CA LEU A 78 -9.56 1.20 7.13
C LEU A 78 -8.86 2.35 7.87
N ASP A 79 -8.08 2.03 8.91
CA ASP A 79 -7.58 2.99 9.91
C ASP A 79 -6.08 2.84 10.23
N ALA A 80 -5.39 1.87 9.65
CA ALA A 80 -3.97 1.60 9.94
C ALA A 80 -3.05 2.15 8.85
N LEU A 81 -2.99 1.47 7.70
CA LEU A 81 -2.17 1.82 6.54
C LEU A 81 -2.91 1.45 5.25
N TRP A 82 -2.62 2.16 4.17
CA TRP A 82 -3.03 1.74 2.83
C TRP A 82 -2.29 0.44 2.46
N GLN A 83 -3.02 -0.58 2.02
CA GLN A 83 -2.44 -1.91 1.79
C GLN A 83 -2.25 -2.14 0.29
N TRP A 84 -1.01 -2.36 -0.14
CA TRP A 84 -0.71 -2.69 -1.54
C TRP A 84 -1.42 -3.97 -1.99
N THR A 85 -1.90 -3.95 -3.23
CA THR A 85 -2.46 -5.13 -3.92
C THR A 85 -1.58 -5.54 -5.10
N GLY A 86 -1.79 -6.74 -5.63
CA GLY A 86 -1.21 -7.19 -6.90
C GLY A 86 -1.81 -6.51 -8.14
N SER A 87 -2.91 -5.76 -7.98
CA SER A 87 -3.67 -5.21 -9.10
C SER A 87 -3.09 -3.89 -9.61
N ALA A 88 -2.89 -3.82 -10.93
CA ALA A 88 -2.63 -2.56 -11.61
C ALA A 88 -3.86 -1.64 -11.59
N TYR A 89 -3.67 -0.33 -11.45
CA TYR A 89 -4.76 0.64 -11.50
C TYR A 89 -5.30 0.77 -12.91
N ARG A 90 -6.29 -0.07 -13.24
CA ARG A 90 -6.98 -0.11 -14.53
C ARG A 90 -8.45 0.29 -14.41
N PRO A 91 -9.08 0.76 -15.50
CA PRO A 91 -10.53 0.93 -15.52
C PRO A 91 -11.20 -0.41 -15.28
N TYR A 92 -12.24 -0.40 -14.43
CA TYR A 92 -13.15 -1.54 -14.40
C TYR A 92 -13.93 -1.64 -15.73
N PRO A 93 -14.38 -2.85 -16.12
CA PRO A 93 -15.21 -3.02 -17.30
C PRO A 93 -16.42 -2.06 -17.27
N GLY A 94 -16.65 -1.34 -18.37
CA GLY A 94 -17.73 -0.35 -18.47
C GLY A 94 -17.42 1.03 -17.90
N PHE A 95 -16.22 1.27 -17.36
CA PHE A 95 -15.80 2.62 -16.97
C PHE A 95 -15.82 3.57 -18.18
N ALA A 96 -16.53 4.69 -18.03
CA ALA A 96 -16.54 5.79 -18.97
C ALA A 96 -16.19 7.09 -18.21
N ALA A 97 -15.17 7.80 -18.68
CA ALA A 97 -14.82 9.09 -18.10
C ALA A 97 -15.91 10.12 -18.42
N ALA A 98 -16.25 10.98 -17.46
CA ALA A 98 -17.13 12.11 -17.71
C ALA A 98 -16.51 13.07 -18.74
N SER A 99 -17.33 13.80 -19.49
CA SER A 99 -16.83 14.83 -20.39
C SER A 99 -16.25 16.03 -19.63
N GLY A 100 -15.23 16.68 -20.20
CA GLY A 100 -14.61 17.88 -19.62
C GLY A 100 -13.67 17.59 -18.46
N ALA A 101 -13.37 18.62 -17.66
CA ALA A 101 -12.34 18.57 -16.62
C ALA A 101 -12.56 17.47 -15.56
N LEU A 102 -13.81 17.08 -15.29
CA LEU A 102 -14.12 16.03 -14.31
C LEU A 102 -13.64 14.65 -14.78
N GLY A 103 -13.61 14.39 -16.09
CA GLY A 103 -13.11 13.12 -16.66
C GLY A 103 -11.62 12.89 -16.43
N GLU A 104 -10.87 13.98 -16.28
CA GLU A 104 -9.43 13.92 -16.03
C GLU A 104 -9.06 13.52 -14.61
N TYR A 105 -10.03 13.47 -13.69
CA TYR A 105 -9.74 13.24 -12.28
C TYR A 105 -9.04 11.90 -12.03
N ASN A 106 -9.46 10.84 -12.73
CA ASN A 106 -8.96 9.48 -12.53
C ASN A 106 -8.44 8.83 -13.82
N GLY A 107 -9.20 8.92 -14.93
CA GLY A 107 -8.98 8.09 -16.11
C GLY A 107 -7.59 8.23 -16.72
N LYS A 108 -7.04 9.46 -16.75
CA LYS A 108 -5.70 9.74 -17.31
C LYS A 108 -4.55 9.10 -16.53
N PHE A 109 -4.79 8.62 -15.31
CA PHE A 109 -3.79 8.03 -14.43
C PHE A 109 -3.82 6.50 -14.38
N MET A 110 -4.73 5.86 -15.13
CA MET A 110 -4.90 4.40 -15.18
C MET A 110 -3.82 3.67 -15.99
N CYS A 111 -2.55 4.01 -15.74
CA CYS A 111 -1.37 3.44 -16.37
C CYS A 111 -0.18 3.51 -15.41
N ASN A 112 0.70 2.50 -15.42
CA ASN A 112 1.95 2.43 -14.65
C ASN A 112 1.83 2.53 -13.11
N GLN A 113 0.64 2.38 -12.56
CA GLN A 113 0.36 2.49 -11.12
C GLN A 113 -0.32 1.22 -10.59
N PHE A 114 -0.16 0.98 -9.30
CA PHE A 114 -0.78 -0.14 -8.58
C PHE A 114 -1.78 0.36 -7.56
N VAL A 115 -2.78 -0.47 -7.27
CA VAL A 115 -3.86 -0.12 -6.35
C VAL A 115 -3.45 -0.42 -4.91
N LEU A 116 -3.79 0.51 -4.02
CA LEU A 116 -3.86 0.27 -2.58
C LEU A 116 -5.32 0.35 -2.12
N ARG A 117 -5.67 -0.51 -1.17
CA ARG A 117 -7.00 -0.55 -0.57
C ARG A 117 -6.93 -0.22 0.92
N GLY A 118 -8.10 0.01 1.50
CA GLY A 118 -8.22 0.29 2.92
C GLY A 118 -8.24 1.77 3.26
N GLY A 119 -7.43 2.14 4.25
CA GLY A 119 -7.21 3.50 4.70
C GLY A 119 -6.07 3.54 5.71
N ALA A 120 -5.42 4.68 5.82
CA ALA A 120 -4.40 4.92 6.82
C ALA A 120 -4.95 5.73 8.00
N TRP A 121 -4.27 5.70 9.14
CA TRP A 121 -4.60 6.53 10.32
C TRP A 121 -4.68 8.04 10.00
N ALA A 122 -3.98 8.49 8.95
CA ALA A 122 -4.01 9.87 8.46
C ALA A 122 -5.14 10.15 7.44
N THR A 123 -5.97 9.17 7.12
CA THR A 123 -7.11 9.32 6.20
C THR A 123 -8.28 9.92 6.95
N PRO A 124 -8.93 11.00 6.45
CA PRO A 124 -10.04 11.63 7.15
C PRO A 124 -11.19 10.67 7.42
N ALA A 125 -11.82 10.81 8.59
CA ALA A 125 -13.01 10.05 8.93
C ALA A 125 -14.12 10.25 7.88
N GLY A 126 -14.76 9.16 7.46
CA GLY A 126 -15.79 9.16 6.42
C GLY A 126 -15.28 9.18 4.97
N HIS A 127 -13.97 9.30 4.73
CA HIS A 127 -13.40 9.28 3.37
C HIS A 127 -13.22 7.85 2.83
N SER A 128 -12.77 6.93 3.70
CA SER A 128 -12.55 5.53 3.34
C SER A 128 -13.86 4.82 3.02
N ARG A 129 -13.85 4.03 1.95
CA ARG A 129 -14.94 3.11 1.57
C ARG A 129 -14.32 1.77 1.25
N LEU A 130 -15.08 0.68 1.45
CA LEU A 130 -14.62 -0.65 1.04
C LEU A 130 -14.23 -0.66 -0.42
N THR A 131 -14.91 0.07 -1.30
CA THR A 131 -14.63 0.18 -2.74
C THR A 131 -13.59 1.26 -3.13
N TYR A 132 -12.98 1.97 -2.16
CA TYR A 132 -12.06 3.07 -2.46
C TYR A 132 -10.72 2.58 -3.01
N ARG A 133 -10.36 2.99 -4.23
CA ARG A 133 -9.11 2.60 -4.90
C ARG A 133 -8.11 3.75 -4.83
N ASN A 134 -7.16 3.67 -3.92
CA ASN A 134 -6.01 4.57 -3.94
C ASN A 134 -4.97 4.01 -4.94
N PHE A 135 -4.14 4.85 -5.53
CA PHE A 135 -3.18 4.41 -6.55
C PHE A 135 -1.91 5.26 -6.53
N TYR A 136 -0.78 4.58 -6.71
CA TYR A 136 0.53 5.22 -6.77
C TYR A 136 1.48 4.43 -7.68
N TYR A 137 2.55 5.09 -8.11
CA TYR A 137 3.63 4.42 -8.84
C TYR A 137 4.36 3.42 -7.91
N PRO A 138 4.80 2.27 -8.43
CA PRO A 138 5.28 1.16 -7.62
C PRO A 138 6.52 1.49 -6.78
N GLN A 139 7.33 2.47 -7.18
CA GLN A 139 8.51 2.93 -6.44
C GLN A 139 8.24 3.91 -5.30
N GLN A 140 7.03 4.48 -5.22
CA GLN A 140 6.75 5.53 -4.24
C GLN A 140 6.57 4.93 -2.84
N ARG A 141 7.12 5.63 -1.84
CA ARG A 141 7.25 5.14 -0.45
C ARG A 141 6.78 6.14 0.60
N TRP A 142 6.58 7.40 0.21
CA TRP A 142 6.30 8.49 1.15
C TRP A 142 4.91 8.41 1.79
N MET A 143 3.95 7.78 1.11
CA MET A 143 2.61 7.54 1.62
C MET A 143 2.63 6.58 2.82
N PHE A 144 1.56 6.58 3.61
CA PHE A 144 1.33 5.59 4.67
C PHE A 144 0.89 4.24 4.09
N SER A 145 1.75 3.65 3.26
CA SER A 145 1.59 2.33 2.66
C SER A 145 2.14 1.23 3.57
N GLY A 146 1.49 0.08 3.56
CA GLY A 146 1.92 -1.15 4.21
C GLY A 146 1.60 -2.36 3.34
N VAL A 147 1.66 -3.55 3.94
CA VAL A 147 1.44 -4.84 3.24
C VAL A 147 0.48 -5.72 4.03
N ARG A 148 -0.41 -6.41 3.30
CA ARG A 148 -1.19 -7.55 3.79
C ARG A 148 -0.97 -8.70 2.81
N LEU A 149 -0.68 -9.89 3.34
CA LEU A 149 -0.34 -11.05 2.53
C LEU A 149 -1.58 -11.89 2.21
N ALA A 150 -1.54 -12.58 1.08
CA ALA A 150 -2.54 -13.55 0.65
C ALA A 150 -1.86 -14.80 0.09
N ARG A 151 -2.54 -15.94 0.17
CA ARG A 151 -2.09 -17.20 -0.42
C ARG A 151 -3.25 -17.90 -1.10
N SER A 152 -2.95 -18.65 -2.15
CA SER A 152 -3.88 -19.62 -2.71
C SER A 152 -4.02 -20.80 -1.75
N LEU A 153 -5.21 -21.41 -1.71
CA LEU A 153 -5.51 -22.59 -0.90
C LEU A 153 -5.25 -23.88 -1.68
#